data_AF-A0A069AYP3-F1
#
_entry.id   AF-A0A069AYP3-F1
#
_cell.length_a   1.000
_cell.length_b   1.000
_cell.length_c   1.000
_cell.angle_alpha   90.00
_cell.angle_beta   90.00
_cell.angle_gamma   90.00
#
_symmetry.space_group_name_H-M   'P 1'
#
loop_
_entity.id
_entity.type
_entity.pdbx_description
1 polymer ?
#
loop_
_entity_poly.entity_id
_entity_poly.type
_entity_poly.pdbx_seq_one_letter_code
_entity_poly.pdbx_strand_id
1 'polypeptide(L)' 'MFGKLPKQGVTELDVFCPGFLADCLETMEEIALMGREQFYEAGGKSYRYIPCLNDNPDWIDALVALAEENLGGWR' A
#
# COMPACT_ATOMS: atom_id res chain seq x y z
N MET A 1 -0.17 7.61 13.38
CA MET A 1 0.26 6.26 12.97
C MET A 1 1.78 6.12 12.95
N PHE A 2 2.50 6.89 12.11
CA PHE A 2 3.95 6.70 11.88
C PHE A 2 4.89 7.52 12.77
N GLY A 3 4.39 8.55 13.48
CA GLY A 3 5.24 9.46 14.27
C GLY A 3 5.97 8.86 15.48
N LYS A 4 5.78 7.58 15.80
CA LYS A 4 6.59 6.88 16.82
C LYS A 4 7.85 6.22 16.23
N LEU A 5 7.86 5.95 14.93
CA LEU A 5 8.91 5.15 14.28
C LEU A 5 10.27 5.87 14.28
N PRO A 6 10.40 7.18 14.00
CA PRO A 6 11.70 7.84 14.06
C PRO A 6 12.33 7.84 15.46
N LYS A 7 11.49 7.93 16.50
CA LYS A 7 11.95 7.83 17.91
C LYS A 7 12.49 6.44 18.25
N GLN A 8 12.15 5.44 17.45
CA GLN A 8 12.67 4.07 17.54
C GLN A 8 13.88 3.84 16.62
N GLY A 9 14.40 4.88 15.96
CA GLY A 9 15.55 4.82 15.07
C GLY A 9 15.21 4.54 13.61
N VAL A 10 13.93 4.42 13.24
CA VAL A 10 13.51 4.24 11.84
C VAL A 10 13.63 5.57 11.10
N THR A 11 14.63 5.71 10.23
CA THR A 11 14.85 6.94 9.45
C THR A 11 14.23 6.91 8.07
N GLU A 12 13.97 5.72 7.54
CA GLU A 12 13.44 5.50 6.20
C GLU A 12 12.25 4.53 6.28
N LEU A 13 11.16 4.86 5.59
CA LEU A 13 9.92 4.09 5.63
C LEU A 13 9.33 3.92 4.23
N ASP A 14 9.27 2.67 3.79
CA ASP A 14 8.44 2.25 2.67
C ASP A 14 7.12 1.69 3.22
N VAL A 15 5.99 2.12 2.67
CA VAL A 15 4.67 1.67 3.12
C VAL A 15 3.76 1.33 1.93
N PHE A 16 2.98 0.26 2.09
CA PHE A 16 1.96 -0.17 1.14
C PHE A 16 0.73 -0.68 1.91
N CYS A 17 -0.42 -0.72 1.24
CA CYS A 17 -1.70 -1.08 1.84
C CYS A 17 -2.19 -2.45 1.33
N PRO A 18 -1.76 -3.59 1.92
CA PRO A 18 -2.08 -4.93 1.39
C PRO A 18 -3.57 -5.30 1.42
N GLY A 19 -4.38 -4.59 2.21
CA GLY A 19 -5.83 -4.76 2.23
C GLY A 19 -6.56 -4.06 1.07
N PHE A 20 -5.84 -3.30 0.25
CA PHE A 20 -6.39 -2.52 -0.85
C PHE A 20 -5.72 -2.93 -2.16
N LEU A 21 -6.54 -3.29 -3.14
CA LEU A 21 -6.08 -3.63 -4.49
C LEU A 21 -5.96 -2.39 -5.38
N ALA A 22 -6.76 -1.37 -5.11
CA ALA A 22 -6.78 -0.09 -5.82
C ALA A 22 -6.68 1.07 -4.82
N ASP A 23 -6.09 2.17 -5.26
CA ASP A 23 -5.98 3.37 -4.47
C ASP A 23 -7.34 4.03 -4.23
N CYS A 24 -7.57 4.46 -3.00
CA CYS A 24 -8.78 5.13 -2.55
C CYS A 24 -8.43 6.38 -1.73
N LEU A 25 -9.45 7.04 -1.16
CA LEU A 25 -9.22 8.24 -0.37
C LEU A 25 -8.33 7.94 0.85
N GLU A 26 -8.59 6.83 1.54
CA GLU A 26 -7.84 6.43 2.73
C GLU A 26 -6.36 6.13 2.40
N THR A 27 -6.08 5.46 1.27
CA THR A 27 -4.68 5.14 0.91
C THR A 27 -3.90 6.38 0.46
N MET A 28 -4.53 7.27 -0.31
CA MET A 28 -3.87 8.47 -0.84
C MET A 28 -3.77 9.59 0.19
N GLU A 29 -4.85 9.90 0.91
CA GLU A 29 -4.90 11.01 1.87
C GLU A 29 -4.24 10.60 3.18
N GLU A 30 -4.75 9.54 3.83
CA GLU A 30 -4.33 9.22 5.20
C GLU A 30 -2.95 8.57 5.24
N ILE A 31 -2.67 7.62 4.35
CA ILE A 31 -1.39 6.91 4.34
C ILE A 31 -0.34 7.68 3.55
N ALA A 32 -0.59 8.05 2.29
CA ALA A 32 0.47 8.64 1.46
C ALA A 32 0.83 10.08 1.86
N LEU A 33 -0.14 10.89 2.29
CA LEU A 33 0.07 12.30 2.64
C LEU A 33 0.17 12.52 4.16
N MET A 34 -0.91 12.29 4.91
CA MET A 34 -0.93 12.58 6.36
C MET A 34 0.07 11.71 7.14
N GLY A 35 0.21 10.44 6.75
CA GLY A 35 1.19 9.53 7.32
C GLY A 35 2.63 10.00 7.12
N ARG A 36 2.93 10.48 5.91
CA ARG A 36 4.23 11.06 5.55
C ARG A 36 4.55 12.28 6.41
N GLU A 37 3.59 13.20 6.55
CA GLU A 37 3.74 14.38 7.40
C GLU A 37 4.06 13.98 8.84
N GLN A 38 3.27 13.07 9.43
CA GLN A 38 3.51 12.57 10.79
C GLN A 38 4.89 11.92 10.97
N PHE A 39 5.40 11.24 9.95
CA PHE A 39 6.71 10.60 9.99
C PHE A 39 7.85 11.64 9.95
N TYR A 40 7.75 12.64 9.08
CA TYR A 40 8.75 13.70 8.98
C TYR A 40 8.76 14.64 10.19
N GLU A 41 7.59 15.02 10.71
CA GLU A 41 7.48 15.81 11.95
C GLU A 41 8.14 15.11 13.15
N ALA A 42 8.13 13.78 13.17
CA ALA A 42 8.77 13.00 14.21
C ALA A 42 10.30 12.83 14.03
N GLY A 43 10.89 13.34 12.94
CA GLY A 43 12.33 13.25 12.65
C GLY A 43 12.72 12.17 11.64
N GLY A 44 11.74 11.59 10.94
CA GLY A 44 11.99 10.71 9.78
C GLY A 44 12.69 11.45 8.65
N LYS A 45 13.38 10.72 7.77
CA LYS A 45 14.19 11.29 6.68
C LYS A 45 13.72 10.93 5.29
N SER A 46 13.25 9.69 5.10
CA SER A 46 12.72 9.22 3.82
C SER A 46 11.40 8.50 4.03
N TYR A 47 10.42 8.81 3.20
CA TYR A 47 9.11 8.18 3.21
C TYR A 47 8.66 7.92 1.78
N ARG A 48 8.35 6.67 1.46
CA ARG A 48 7.85 6.25 0.15
C ARG A 48 6.56 5.47 0.32
N TYR A 49 5.49 6.06 -0.20
CA TYR A 49 4.26 5.34 -0.44
C TYR A 49 4.42 4.49 -1.70
N ILE A 50 4.10 3.20 -1.59
CA ILE A 50 4.01 2.28 -2.72
C ILE A 50 2.52 2.20 -3.09
N PRO A 51 2.15 2.61 -4.32
CA PRO A 51 0.77 2.56 -4.78
C PRO A 51 0.17 1.16 -4.69
N CYS A 52 -1.16 1.09 -4.62
CA CYS A 52 -1.86 -0.18 -4.76
C CYS A 52 -1.61 -0.79 -6.15
N LEU A 53 -2.00 -2.06 -6.34
CA LEU A 53 -1.80 -2.76 -7.61
C LEU A 53 -2.50 -2.06 -8.77
N ASN A 54 -3.66 -1.43 -8.54
CA ASN A 54 -4.41 -0.66 -9.53
C ASN A 54 -4.59 -1.47 -10.84
N ASP A 55 -4.06 -0.95 -11.96
CA ASP A 55 -4.12 -1.54 -13.29
C ASP A 55 -2.86 -2.36 -13.65
N ASN A 56 -2.09 -2.80 -12.64
CA ASN A 56 -0.91 -3.62 -12.86
C ASN A 56 -1.28 -4.90 -13.65
N PRO A 57 -0.64 -5.15 -14.81
CA PRO A 57 -1.00 -6.26 -15.67
C PRO A 57 -0.76 -7.63 -15.02
N ASP A 58 0.32 -7.79 -14.25
CA ASP A 58 0.62 -9.05 -13.57
C ASP A 58 -0.45 -9.41 -12.53
N TRP A 59 -1.01 -8.40 -11.85
CA TRP A 59 -2.13 -8.59 -10.93
C TRP A 59 -3.41 -8.98 -11.65
N ILE A 60 -3.72 -8.31 -12.77
CA ILE A 60 -4.90 -8.62 -13.57
C ILE A 60 -4.81 -10.06 -14.11
N ASP A 61 -3.65 -10.45 -14.64
CA ASP A 61 -3.40 -11.80 -15.15
C ASP A 61 -3.55 -12.85 -14.03
N ALA A 62 -3.02 -12.58 -12.83
CA ALA A 62 -3.19 -13.45 -11.68
C ALA A 62 -4.67 -13.59 -11.25
N LEU A 63 -5.43 -12.50 -11.26
CA LEU A 63 -6.87 -12.52 -10.94
C LEU A 63 -7.66 -13.33 -11.99
N VAL A 64 -7.33 -13.19 -13.27
CA VAL A 64 -7.93 -13.98 -14.36
C VAL A 64 -7.65 -15.46 -14.14
N ALA A 65 -6.40 -15.85 -13.88
CA ALA A 65 -6.04 -17.23 -13.64
C ALA A 65 -6.80 -17.85 -12.45
N LEU A 66 -6.93 -17.09 -11.35
CA LEU A 66 -7.73 -17.51 -10.18
C LEU A 66 -9.21 -17.68 -10.53
N ALA A 67 -9.79 -16.76 -11.31
CA ALA A 67 -11.18 -16.86 -11.73
C ALA A 67 -11.41 -18.09 -12.62
N GLU A 68 -10.53 -18.34 -13.60
CA GLU A 68 -10.61 -19.52 -14.49
C GLU A 68 -10.54 -20.84 -13.70
N GLU A 69 -9.62 -20.94 -12.74
CA GLU A 69 -9.49 -22.12 -11.88
C GLU A 69 -10.79 -22.41 -11.11
N ASN A 70 -11.42 -21.36 -10.56
CA ASN A 70 -12.59 -21.50 -9.69
C ASN A 70 -13.93 -21.60 -10.46
N LEU A 71 -13.99 -21.12 -11.70
CA LEU A 71 -15.18 -21.22 -12.56
C LEU A 71 -15.25 -22.55 -13.33
N GLY A 72 -14.11 -23.21 -13.58
CA GLY A 72 -14.05 -24.46 -14.35
C GLY A 72 -14.80 -25.65 -13.74
N GLY A 73 -15.15 -25.60 -12.45
CA GLY A 73 -15.88 -26.66 -11.73
C GLY A 73 -17.41 -26.56 -11.77
N TRP A 74 -17.98 -25.51 -12.37
CA TRP A 74 -19.43 -25.30 -12.43
C TRP A 74 -20.01 -26.08 -13.62
N ARG A 75 -20.21 -27.38 -13.44
CA ARG A 75 -20.87 -28.29 -14.39
C ARG A 75 -22.10 -28.95 -13.78
#